data_AF-A0A4Y7TK31-F1
#
_entry.id   AF-A0A4Y7TK31-F1
#
_cell.length_a   1.000
_cell.length_b   1.000
_cell.length_c   1.000
_cell.angle_alpha   90.00
_cell.angle_beta   90.00
_cell.angle_gamma   90.00
#
_symmetry.space_group_name_H-M   'P 1'
#
loop_
_entity.id
_entity.type
_entity.pdbx_description
1 polymer ?
#
loop_
_entity_poly.entity_id
_entity_poly.type
_entity_poly.pdbx_seq_one_letter_code
_entity_poly.pdbx_strand_id
1 'polypeptide(L)'
;MVMGLEGSGKSTFINSLLPNHLPPMKVGERESFEPCTTTAEHSVLDMAALSDTLGTQKGYRLVLVDTPGLNAREKPDSEIVADIAKWSQDVIPEGGCRGGIVFLNDLSWFQRIRDSDLRAFEQDFEMVIATTNWTTFRESDPEPYHKAVSSRWSSSSIRAPTHAFKGSTEDAVAIVRDLLARVEPWGEQLDIPVALDALTRRLEEKENQRRSVWEPFRNSIGMNSNTGNM
;
A
#
# COMPACT_ATOMS: atom_id res chain seq x y z
N MET A 1 3.25 -5.57 4.24
CA MET A 1 1.92 -4.92 4.12
C MET A 1 1.66 -4.60 2.66
N VAL A 2 0.41 -4.65 2.22
CA VAL A 2 0.01 -4.21 0.88
C VAL A 2 -0.67 -2.85 1.02
N MET A 3 -0.12 -1.83 0.40
CA MET A 3 -0.61 -0.44 0.45
C MET A 3 -0.88 0.08 -0.95
N GLY A 4 -1.64 1.17 -1.04
CA GLY A 4 -1.99 1.79 -2.30
C GLY A 4 -3.30 2.55 -2.18
N LEU A 5 -3.63 3.31 -3.22
CA LEU A 5 -4.88 4.07 -3.23
C LEU A 5 -6.10 3.15 -3.13
N GLU A 6 -7.24 3.74 -2.76
CA GLU A 6 -8.52 3.06 -2.91
C GLU A 6 -8.72 2.51 -4.33
N GLY A 7 -9.22 1.28 -4.45
CA GLY A 7 -9.41 0.61 -5.75
C GLY A 7 -8.14 0.03 -6.41
N SER A 8 -6.94 0.18 -5.83
CA SER A 8 -5.69 -0.25 -6.48
C SER A 8 -5.48 -1.77 -6.61
N GLY A 9 -6.39 -2.60 -6.07
CA GLY A 9 -6.34 -4.06 -6.16
C GLY A 9 -5.60 -4.77 -5.02
N LYS A 10 -5.54 -4.16 -3.82
CA LYS A 10 -4.82 -4.71 -2.64
C LYS A 10 -5.33 -6.09 -2.23
N SER A 11 -6.63 -6.21 -1.99
CA SER A 11 -7.29 -7.46 -1.64
C SER A 11 -7.17 -8.50 -2.76
N THR A 12 -7.25 -8.09 -4.03
CA THR A 12 -7.02 -8.98 -5.19
C THR A 12 -5.59 -9.52 -5.21
N PHE A 13 -4.59 -8.67 -4.99
CA PHE A 13 -3.19 -9.08 -4.93
C PHE A 13 -2.94 -10.10 -3.81
N ILE A 14 -3.51 -9.87 -2.62
CA ILE A 14 -3.41 -10.80 -1.51
C ILE A 14 -4.10 -12.13 -1.86
N ASN A 15 -5.31 -12.08 -2.41
CA ASN A 15 -6.05 -13.28 -2.79
C ASN A 15 -5.31 -14.14 -3.82
N SER A 16 -4.51 -13.55 -4.73
CA SER A 16 -3.65 -14.30 -5.64
C SER A 16 -2.55 -15.11 -4.94
N LEU A 17 -2.22 -14.79 -3.68
CA LEU A 17 -1.24 -15.49 -2.84
C LEU A 17 -1.89 -16.49 -1.87
N LEU A 18 -3.19 -16.37 -1.60
CA LEU A 18 -3.86 -17.20 -0.62
C LEU A 18 -4.14 -18.60 -1.19
N PRO A 19 -3.77 -19.67 -0.48
CA PRO A 19 -4.20 -21.01 -0.81
C PRO A 19 -5.73 -21.13 -0.77
N ASN A 20 -6.31 -21.98 -1.63
CA ASN A 20 -7.77 -22.16 -1.77
C ASN A 20 -8.52 -22.57 -0.48
N HIS A 21 -7.82 -23.06 0.55
CA HIS A 21 -8.43 -23.46 1.82
C HIS A 21 -8.56 -22.32 2.83
N LEU A 22 -7.91 -21.18 2.58
CA LEU A 22 -8.05 -19.98 3.42
C LEU A 22 -9.17 -19.08 2.88
N PRO A 23 -9.92 -18.39 3.75
CA PRO A 23 -10.93 -17.44 3.32
C PRO A 23 -10.28 -16.29 2.54
N PRO A 24 -10.84 -15.87 1.40
CA PRO A 24 -10.32 -14.73 0.64
C PRO A 24 -10.59 -13.42 1.39
N MET A 25 -9.71 -12.44 1.18
CA MET A 25 -9.98 -11.04 1.52
C MET A 25 -11.19 -10.54 0.74
N LYS A 26 -12.01 -9.71 1.39
CA LYS A 26 -13.16 -9.09 0.73
C LYS A 26 -12.68 -8.13 -0.35
N VAL A 27 -13.22 -8.27 -1.56
CA VAL A 27 -12.95 -7.38 -2.68
C VAL A 27 -14.22 -6.58 -2.94
N GLY A 28 -14.10 -5.27 -3.03
CA GLY A 28 -15.25 -4.43 -3.35
C GLY A 28 -15.79 -4.61 -4.75
N GLU A 29 -17.09 -4.43 -4.89
CA GLU A 29 -17.71 -4.39 -6.20
C GLU A 29 -17.24 -3.15 -6.94
N ARG A 30 -16.82 -3.32 -8.18
CA ARG A 30 -16.20 -2.26 -8.98
C ARG A 30 -17.13 -1.04 -9.21
N GLU A 31 -18.44 -1.24 -9.07
CA GLU A 31 -19.47 -0.22 -9.26
C GLU A 31 -19.86 0.47 -7.93
N SER A 32 -19.51 -0.12 -6.79
CA SER A 32 -19.64 0.52 -5.48
C SER A 32 -18.39 1.34 -5.20
N PHE A 33 -18.53 2.67 -5.11
CA PHE A 33 -17.48 3.55 -4.60
C PHE A 33 -17.34 3.47 -3.07
N GLU A 34 -17.93 2.46 -2.43
CA GLU A 34 -17.83 2.26 -0.99
C GLU A 34 -16.56 1.45 -0.66
N PRO A 35 -15.73 1.93 0.28
CA PRO A 35 -14.55 1.19 0.72
C PRO A 35 -14.98 -0.15 1.32
N CYS A 36 -14.51 -1.25 0.75
CA CYS A 36 -14.82 -2.58 1.29
C CYS A 36 -13.91 -3.00 2.44
N THR A 37 -12.72 -2.38 2.52
CA THR A 37 -11.75 -2.56 3.60
C THR A 37 -11.64 -1.23 4.35
N THR A 38 -12.37 -1.09 5.45
CA THR A 38 -12.37 0.11 6.30
C THR A 38 -11.38 0.00 7.46
N THR A 39 -10.96 -1.22 7.79
CA THR A 39 -9.94 -1.52 8.80
C THR A 39 -8.92 -2.51 8.23
N ALA A 40 -7.68 -2.49 8.74
CA ALA A 40 -6.68 -3.47 8.31
C ALA A 40 -7.11 -4.91 8.64
N GLU A 41 -6.92 -5.82 7.68
CA GLU A 41 -7.18 -7.25 7.80
C GLU A 41 -5.90 -8.03 7.48
N HIS A 42 -5.76 -9.26 7.97
CA HIS A 42 -4.58 -10.06 7.67
C HIS A 42 -4.86 -11.55 7.50
N SER A 43 -3.96 -12.19 6.77
CA SER A 43 -3.86 -13.64 6.65
C SER A 43 -2.45 -14.08 7.00
N VAL A 44 -2.36 -15.14 7.80
CA VAL A 44 -1.10 -15.74 8.19
C VAL A 44 -0.88 -17.00 7.37
N LEU A 45 0.23 -17.03 6.65
CA LEU A 45 0.64 -18.17 5.83
C LEU A 45 1.83 -18.87 6.47
N ASP A 46 1.73 -20.18 6.61
CA ASP A 46 2.87 -21.02 6.99
C ASP A 46 3.79 -21.18 5.77
N MET A 47 5.04 -20.72 5.89
CA MET A 47 6.01 -20.80 4.80
C MET A 47 6.39 -22.24 4.46
N ALA A 48 6.25 -23.18 5.40
CA ALA A 48 6.45 -24.60 5.10
C ALA A 48 5.44 -25.10 4.06
N ALA A 49 4.22 -24.55 4.05
CA ALA A 49 3.18 -24.87 3.07
C ALA A 49 3.34 -24.09 1.75
N LEU A 50 4.14 -23.02 1.73
CA LEU A 50 4.41 -22.20 0.55
C LEU A 50 5.81 -22.43 -0.04
N SER A 51 6.56 -23.42 0.45
CA SER A 51 7.93 -23.64 0.01
C SER A 51 8.05 -23.80 -1.49
N ASP A 52 7.08 -24.49 -2.10
CA ASP A 52 7.05 -24.77 -3.54
C ASP A 52 6.66 -23.52 -4.35
N THR A 53 5.79 -22.69 -3.78
CA THR A 53 5.29 -21.46 -4.42
C THR A 53 6.31 -20.32 -4.34
N LEU A 54 6.85 -20.06 -3.15
CA LEU A 54 7.80 -18.96 -2.91
C LEU A 54 9.26 -19.38 -3.15
N GLY A 55 9.56 -20.67 -3.28
CA GLY A 55 10.90 -21.19 -3.54
C GLY A 55 11.85 -21.04 -2.35
N THR A 56 11.31 -21.04 -1.13
CA THR A 56 12.07 -20.75 0.09
C THR A 56 11.62 -21.67 1.24
N GLN A 57 12.57 -22.27 1.95
CA GLN A 57 12.31 -23.15 3.09
C GLN A 57 12.69 -22.47 4.40
N LYS A 58 11.99 -21.39 4.72
CA LYS A 58 12.27 -20.59 5.91
C LYS A 58 11.27 -20.93 7.00
N GLY A 59 11.75 -21.13 8.22
CA GLY A 59 10.93 -21.44 9.39
C GLY A 59 10.21 -20.24 9.99
N TYR A 60 9.75 -19.28 9.19
CA TYR A 60 8.97 -18.14 9.65
C TYR A 60 7.55 -18.17 9.05
N ARG A 61 6.64 -17.38 9.62
CA ARG A 61 5.28 -17.19 9.09
C ARG A 61 5.24 -15.92 8.26
N LEU A 62 4.56 -15.94 7.12
CA LEU A 62 4.31 -14.74 6.32
C LEU A 62 2.96 -14.15 6.71
N VAL A 63 2.96 -12.90 7.16
CA VAL A 63 1.72 -12.17 7.47
C VAL A 63 1.42 -11.21 6.32
N LEU A 64 0.38 -11.52 5.55
CA LEU A 64 -0.14 -10.64 4.51
C LEU A 64 -1.17 -9.71 5.13
N VAL A 65 -0.96 -8.41 5.00
CA VAL A 65 -1.83 -7.39 5.59
C VAL A 65 -2.51 -6.62 4.47
N ASP A 66 -3.83 -6.75 4.39
CA ASP A 66 -4.68 -5.90 3.57
C ASP A 66 -4.96 -4.61 4.34
N THR A 67 -4.80 -3.47 3.68
CA THR A 67 -4.94 -2.16 4.33
C THR A 67 -6.08 -1.37 3.69
N PRO A 68 -6.73 -0.46 4.44
CA PRO A 68 -7.62 0.52 3.83
C PRO A 68 -6.89 1.32 2.74
N GLY A 69 -7.64 1.80 1.75
CA GLY A 69 -7.06 2.59 0.66
C GLY A 69 -6.63 3.98 1.10
N LEU A 70 -5.43 4.40 0.71
CA LEU A 70 -5.01 5.80 0.84
C LEU A 70 -5.82 6.70 -0.10
N ASN A 71 -5.84 8.00 0.20
CA ASN A 71 -6.71 9.02 -0.38
C ASN A 71 -8.19 8.66 -0.33
N ALA A 72 -8.62 7.96 0.73
CA ALA A 72 -10.04 7.70 0.96
C ALA A 72 -10.78 9.04 1.10
N ARG A 73 -11.99 9.14 0.53
CA ARG A 73 -12.79 10.37 0.60
C ARG A 73 -13.13 10.78 2.03
N GLU A 74 -13.20 9.79 2.92
CA GLU A 74 -13.75 9.92 4.25
C GLU A 74 -12.70 10.19 5.32
N LYS A 75 -11.41 9.91 5.04
CA LYS A 75 -10.36 9.93 6.06
C LYS A 75 -8.99 10.34 5.49
N PRO A 76 -8.24 11.25 6.16
CA PRO A 76 -6.87 11.60 5.79
C PRO A 76 -5.91 10.40 5.83
N ASP A 77 -4.87 10.43 5.00
CA ASP A 77 -3.86 9.37 4.93
C ASP A 77 -3.15 9.16 6.28
N SER A 78 -2.86 10.25 6.99
CA SER A 78 -2.27 10.20 8.33
C SER A 78 -3.10 9.36 9.29
N GLU A 79 -4.41 9.59 9.33
CA GLU A 79 -5.29 8.84 10.21
C GLU A 79 -5.48 7.38 9.75
N ILE A 80 -5.41 7.09 8.45
CA ILE A 80 -5.42 5.71 7.93
C ILE A 80 -4.16 4.95 8.40
N VAL A 81 -2.99 5.59 8.29
CA VAL A 81 -1.73 4.99 8.75
C VAL A 81 -1.74 4.81 10.27
N ALA A 82 -2.32 5.75 11.04
CA ALA A 82 -2.49 5.63 12.48
C ALA A 82 -3.38 4.42 12.87
N ASP A 83 -4.47 4.18 12.13
CA ASP A 83 -5.31 3.00 12.36
C ASP A 83 -4.54 1.70 12.09
N ILE A 84 -3.71 1.67 11.04
CA ILE A 84 -2.85 0.52 10.74
C ILE A 84 -1.81 0.34 11.85
N ALA A 85 -1.24 1.42 12.38
CA ALA A 85 -0.30 1.38 13.50
C ALA A 85 -0.95 0.74 14.73
N LYS A 86 -2.15 1.21 15.10
CA LYS A 86 -2.92 0.66 16.21
C LYS A 86 -3.25 -0.82 16.00
N TRP A 87 -3.74 -1.18 14.81
CA TRP A 87 -3.99 -2.57 14.44
C TRP A 87 -2.74 -3.44 14.57
N SER A 88 -1.57 -2.91 14.18
CA SER A 88 -0.32 -3.66 14.20
C SER A 88 0.16 -3.99 15.62
N GLN A 89 -0.17 -3.16 16.61
CA GLN A 89 0.16 -3.41 18.01
C GLN A 89 -0.56 -4.65 18.57
N ASP A 90 -1.79 -4.93 18.10
CA ASP A 90 -2.59 -6.05 18.57
C ASP A 90 -2.23 -7.37 17.87
N VAL A 91 -1.69 -7.31 16.65
CA VAL A 91 -1.46 -8.49 15.79
C VAL A 91 0.01 -8.89 15.72
N ILE A 92 0.93 -7.94 15.75
CA ILE A 92 2.35 -8.20 15.55
C ILE A 92 3.00 -8.41 16.93
N PRO A 93 3.60 -9.59 17.17
CA PRO A 93 4.16 -9.91 18.48
C PRO A 93 5.32 -8.99 18.87
N GLU A 94 5.47 -8.80 20.19
CA GLU A 94 6.61 -8.08 20.76
C GLU A 94 7.94 -8.68 20.27
N GLY A 95 8.89 -7.80 19.93
CA GLY A 95 10.13 -8.17 19.25
C GLY A 95 10.11 -7.88 17.74
N GLY A 96 9.00 -7.38 17.18
CA GLY A 96 8.96 -6.91 15.80
C GLY A 96 9.06 -8.03 14.76
N CYS A 97 9.12 -7.66 13.48
CA CYS A 97 9.26 -8.62 12.40
C CYS A 97 10.15 -8.07 11.29
N ARG A 98 10.57 -8.92 10.35
CA ARG A 98 11.13 -8.40 9.09
C ARG A 98 9.96 -8.15 8.15
N GLY A 99 9.92 -6.98 7.54
CA GLY A 99 8.75 -6.57 6.79
C GLY A 99 9.01 -5.37 5.90
N GLY A 100 8.07 -5.16 4.99
CA GLY A 100 8.12 -4.07 4.04
C GLY A 100 6.76 -3.85 3.38
N ILE A 101 6.74 -3.01 2.36
CA ILE A 101 5.54 -2.58 1.67
C ILE A 101 5.55 -3.06 0.22
N VAL A 102 4.45 -3.70 -0.19
CA VAL A 102 4.09 -3.80 -1.61
C VAL A 102 3.14 -2.65 -1.90
N PHE A 103 3.61 -1.64 -2.63
CA PHE A 103 2.80 -0.48 -3.00
C PHE A 103 2.14 -0.71 -4.36
N LEU A 104 0.81 -0.80 -4.39
CA LEU A 104 0.04 -1.00 -5.61
C LEU A 104 -0.32 0.33 -6.26
N ASN A 105 0.12 0.48 -7.51
CA ASN A 105 -0.20 1.63 -8.35
C ASN A 105 -1.15 1.21 -9.48
N ASP A 106 -2.39 1.65 -9.40
CA ASP A 106 -3.39 1.46 -10.46
C ASP A 106 -2.96 2.19 -11.75
N LEU A 107 -2.87 1.47 -12.87
CA LEU A 107 -2.61 2.08 -14.16
C LEU A 107 -3.84 2.77 -14.75
N SER A 108 -5.03 2.23 -14.50
CA SER A 108 -6.30 2.67 -15.09
C SER A 108 -6.87 3.96 -14.49
N TRP A 109 -6.28 4.45 -13.41
CA TRP A 109 -6.81 5.58 -12.67
C TRP A 109 -5.89 6.80 -12.67
N PHE A 110 -6.50 7.99 -12.70
CA PHE A 110 -5.76 9.25 -12.80
C PHE A 110 -5.28 9.77 -11.44
N GLN A 111 -5.90 9.36 -10.33
CA GLN A 111 -5.38 9.77 -9.03
C GLN A 111 -4.10 9.01 -8.72
N ARG A 112 -3.19 9.73 -8.06
CA ARG A 112 -1.82 9.30 -7.85
C ARG A 112 -1.42 9.67 -6.44
N ILE A 113 -0.68 8.77 -5.80
CA ILE A 113 0.04 9.15 -4.59
C ILE A 113 1.10 10.22 -4.95
N ARG A 114 1.35 11.12 -4.01
CA ARG A 114 2.42 12.12 -4.16
C ARG A 114 3.77 11.43 -4.00
N ASP A 115 4.76 11.85 -4.79
CA ASP A 115 6.12 11.29 -4.71
C ASP A 115 6.74 11.52 -3.33
N SER A 116 6.41 12.64 -2.67
CA SER A 116 6.87 12.93 -1.32
C SER A 116 6.24 12.03 -0.25
N ASP A 117 5.01 11.56 -0.44
CA ASP A 117 4.38 10.60 0.49
C ASP A 117 5.01 9.24 0.27
N LEU A 118 5.10 8.78 -0.99
CA LEU A 118 5.74 7.51 -1.35
C LEU A 118 7.18 7.42 -0.84
N ARG A 119 7.95 8.52 -0.93
CA ARG A 119 9.28 8.63 -0.35
C ARG A 119 9.29 8.47 1.17
N ALA A 120 8.26 8.95 1.88
CA ALA A 120 8.19 8.78 3.34
C ALA A 120 7.98 7.31 3.71
N PHE A 121 7.20 6.55 2.93
CA PHE A 121 7.09 5.11 3.14
C PHE A 121 8.43 4.39 2.89
N GLU A 122 9.18 4.74 1.85
CA GLU A 122 10.49 4.12 1.54
C GLU A 122 11.59 4.44 2.57
N GLN A 123 11.42 5.51 3.36
CA GLN A 123 12.38 5.86 4.41
C GLN A 123 12.39 4.86 5.57
N ASP A 124 11.22 4.30 5.92
CA ASP A 124 11.09 3.39 7.07
C ASP A 124 10.90 1.93 6.67
N PHE A 125 10.50 1.68 5.42
CA PHE A 125 10.17 0.33 4.94
C PHE A 125 10.94 0.02 3.67
N GLU A 126 11.50 -1.19 3.61
CA GLU A 126 11.80 -1.80 2.32
C GLU A 126 10.51 -1.89 1.49
N MET A 127 10.63 -1.56 0.22
CA MET A 127 9.46 -1.40 -0.64
C MET A 127 9.70 -1.94 -2.03
N VAL A 128 8.64 -2.50 -2.60
CA VAL A 128 8.49 -2.74 -4.02
C VAL A 128 7.22 -2.07 -4.51
N ILE A 129 7.21 -1.58 -5.74
CA ILE A 129 6.03 -1.02 -6.39
C ILE A 129 5.50 -2.06 -7.37
N ALA A 130 4.19 -2.29 -7.39
CA ALA A 130 3.56 -3.15 -8.38
C ALA A 130 2.44 -2.38 -9.11
N THR A 131 2.49 -2.37 -10.43
CA THR A 131 1.42 -1.78 -11.23
C THR A 131 0.29 -2.77 -11.42
N THR A 132 -0.96 -2.31 -11.32
CA THR A 132 -2.16 -3.15 -11.34
C THR A 132 -3.15 -2.69 -12.41
N ASN A 133 -4.27 -3.41 -12.54
CA ASN A 133 -5.40 -3.09 -13.44
C ASN A 133 -5.02 -2.99 -14.93
N TRP A 134 -4.04 -3.80 -15.35
CA TRP A 134 -3.52 -3.89 -16.72
C TRP A 134 -4.57 -4.19 -17.78
N THR A 135 -5.56 -5.04 -17.47
CA THR A 135 -6.64 -5.44 -18.40
C THR A 135 -7.80 -4.45 -18.47
N THR A 136 -7.90 -3.56 -17.48
CA THR A 136 -8.95 -2.55 -17.38
C THR A 136 -8.60 -1.27 -18.14
N PHE A 137 -7.37 -1.18 -18.63
CA PHE A 137 -6.89 -0.08 -19.43
C PHE A 137 -7.57 -0.10 -20.82
N ARG A 138 -8.66 0.67 -20.98
CA ARG A 138 -9.61 0.54 -22.09
C ARG A 138 -9.13 1.06 -23.45
N GLU A 139 -8.08 1.88 -23.51
CA GLU A 139 -7.82 2.71 -24.69
C GLU A 139 -6.39 2.65 -25.27
N SER A 140 -5.44 1.94 -24.64
CA SER A 140 -4.10 1.75 -25.22
C SER A 140 -3.34 0.57 -24.63
N ASP A 141 -2.20 0.23 -25.22
CA ASP A 141 -1.19 -0.63 -24.60
C ASP A 141 -0.82 -0.06 -23.20
N PRO A 142 -0.93 -0.83 -22.11
CA PRO A 142 -0.54 -0.38 -20.76
C PRO A 142 0.98 -0.32 -20.55
N GLU A 143 1.80 -0.92 -21.43
CA GLU A 143 3.26 -0.98 -21.25
C GLU A 143 3.95 0.40 -21.22
N PRO A 144 3.61 1.39 -22.07
CA PRO A 144 4.10 2.76 -21.93
C PRO A 144 3.81 3.39 -20.56
N TYR A 145 2.64 3.09 -19.97
CA TYR A 145 2.26 3.63 -18.67
C TYR A 145 3.09 2.99 -17.55
N HIS A 146 3.24 1.66 -17.56
CA HIS A 146 4.14 0.95 -16.65
C HIS A 146 5.58 1.47 -16.73
N LYS A 147 6.11 1.70 -17.95
CA LYS A 147 7.44 2.30 -18.15
C LYS A 147 7.54 3.73 -17.61
N ALA A 148 6.51 4.55 -17.83
CA ALA A 148 6.47 5.93 -17.35
C ALA A 148 6.45 5.99 -15.82
N VAL A 149 5.69 5.09 -15.22
CA VAL A 149 5.63 4.79 -13.78
C VAL A 149 7.05 4.49 -13.25
N SER A 150 7.73 3.47 -13.79
CA SER A 150 9.08 3.07 -13.35
C SER A 150 10.11 4.21 -13.52
N SER A 151 10.05 4.91 -14.66
CA SER A 151 10.93 6.04 -14.97
C SER A 151 10.71 7.22 -14.03
N ARG A 152 9.45 7.53 -13.68
CA ARG A 152 9.10 8.63 -12.80
C ARG A 152 9.66 8.43 -11.40
N TRP A 153 9.47 7.26 -10.80
CA TRP A 153 9.91 7.03 -9.42
C TRP A 153 11.42 6.95 -9.33
N SER A 154 12.07 6.34 -10.33
CA SER A 154 13.52 6.41 -10.47
C SER A 154 14.00 7.87 -10.53
N SER A 155 13.35 8.72 -11.35
CA SER A 155 13.67 10.16 -11.46
C SER A 155 13.38 10.92 -10.16
N SER A 156 12.37 10.48 -9.41
CA SER A 156 12.00 11.02 -8.10
C SER A 156 12.83 10.43 -6.98
N SER A 157 13.97 9.80 -7.27
CA SER A 157 14.91 9.14 -6.34
C SER A 157 14.24 8.21 -5.32
N ILE A 158 13.17 7.55 -5.75
CA ILE A 158 12.59 6.37 -5.09
C ILE A 158 13.34 5.16 -5.67
N ARG A 159 13.88 4.33 -4.78
CA ARG A 159 14.74 3.17 -5.09
C ARG A 159 13.95 1.87 -5.26
N ALA A 160 12.69 1.85 -4.85
CA ALA A 160 11.82 0.70 -4.93
C ALA A 160 11.71 0.21 -6.39
N PRO A 161 12.02 -1.08 -6.65
CA PRO A 161 11.83 -1.66 -7.98
C PRO A 161 10.35 -1.65 -8.33
N THR A 162 10.06 -1.54 -9.63
CA THR A 162 8.70 -1.59 -10.14
C THR A 162 8.45 -2.89 -10.88
N HIS A 163 7.33 -3.54 -10.56
CA HIS A 163 6.89 -4.81 -11.10
C HIS A 163 5.53 -4.68 -11.76
N ALA A 164 5.19 -5.66 -12.61
CA ALA A 164 3.87 -5.78 -13.22
C ALA A 164 3.05 -6.85 -12.51
N PHE A 165 1.92 -6.47 -11.92
CA PHE A 165 0.92 -7.43 -11.44
C PHE A 165 -0.25 -7.48 -12.42
N LYS A 166 -0.24 -8.48 -13.31
CA LYS A 166 -1.27 -8.70 -14.34
C LYS A 166 -2.42 -9.58 -13.84
N GLY A 167 -2.44 -9.87 -12.54
CA GLY A 167 -3.54 -10.57 -11.85
C GLY A 167 -3.30 -12.06 -11.59
N SER A 168 -2.12 -12.59 -11.93
CA SER A 168 -1.78 -14.00 -11.75
C SER A 168 -1.11 -14.26 -10.39
N THR A 169 -1.18 -15.51 -9.93
CA THR A 169 -0.42 -15.96 -8.74
C THR A 169 1.08 -15.84 -8.98
N GLU A 170 1.56 -16.15 -10.19
CA GLU A 170 2.97 -16.09 -10.57
C GLU A 170 3.54 -14.68 -10.41
N ASP A 171 2.79 -13.66 -10.84
CA ASP A 171 3.20 -12.26 -10.71
C ASP A 171 3.29 -11.86 -9.23
N ALA A 172 2.26 -12.19 -8.43
CA ALA A 172 2.23 -11.87 -7.01
C ALA A 172 3.39 -12.53 -6.25
N VAL A 173 3.67 -13.80 -6.56
CA VAL A 173 4.79 -14.57 -6.02
C VAL A 173 6.13 -13.93 -6.35
N ALA A 174 6.34 -13.52 -7.61
CA ALA A 174 7.56 -12.87 -8.03
C ALA A 174 7.80 -11.55 -7.27
N ILE A 175 6.73 -10.75 -7.10
CA ILE A 175 6.76 -9.47 -6.37
C ILE A 175 7.11 -9.70 -4.89
N VAL A 176 6.43 -10.65 -4.24
CA VAL A 176 6.69 -10.97 -2.83
C VAL A 176 8.11 -11.52 -2.65
N ARG A 177 8.60 -12.37 -3.57
CA ARG A 177 9.95 -12.92 -3.51
C ARG A 177 11.02 -11.83 -3.60
N ASP A 178 10.85 -10.84 -4.48
CA ASP A 178 11.79 -9.70 -4.57
C ASP A 178 11.76 -8.84 -3.29
N LEU A 179 10.59 -8.60 -2.70
CA LEU A 179 10.50 -7.91 -1.41
C LEU A 179 11.18 -8.71 -0.29
N LEU A 180 10.91 -10.02 -0.20
CA LEU A 180 11.53 -10.91 0.79
C LEU A 180 13.05 -10.91 0.67
N ALA A 181 13.60 -10.97 -0.54
CA ALA A 181 15.04 -10.89 -0.78
C ALA A 181 15.68 -9.58 -0.28
N ARG A 182 14.90 -8.50 -0.16
CA ARG A 182 15.35 -7.21 0.36
C ARG A 182 15.25 -7.12 1.88
N VAL A 183 14.22 -7.70 2.50
CA VAL A 183 14.02 -7.63 3.95
C VAL A 183 14.75 -8.73 4.73
N GLU A 184 15.01 -9.88 4.12
CA GLU A 184 15.65 -11.02 4.79
C GLU A 184 17.12 -10.81 5.18
N PRO A 185 17.99 -10.15 4.38
CA PRO A 185 19.40 -9.99 4.71
C PRO A 185 19.65 -9.14 5.98
N TRP A 186 18.72 -8.27 6.33
CA TRP A 186 18.86 -7.39 7.49
C TRP A 186 18.62 -8.18 8.78
N GLY A 187 19.62 -8.15 9.66
CA GLY A 187 19.58 -8.82 10.97
C GLY A 187 18.65 -8.12 11.98
N GLU A 188 18.36 -6.83 11.77
CA GLU A 188 17.51 -6.02 12.64
C GLU A 188 16.03 -6.26 12.36
N GLN A 189 15.26 -6.38 13.43
CA GLN A 189 13.81 -6.45 13.37
C GLN A 189 13.24 -5.05 13.14
N LEU A 190 12.21 -4.95 12.32
CA LEU A 190 11.42 -3.73 12.17
C LEU A 190 10.37 -3.70 13.28
N ASP A 191 10.45 -2.66 14.11
CA ASP A 191 9.35 -2.28 14.99
C ASP A 191 8.28 -1.58 14.16
N ILE A 192 7.30 -2.35 13.68
CA ILE A 192 6.26 -1.87 12.78
C ILE A 192 5.41 -0.76 13.41
N PRO A 193 4.92 -0.89 14.65
CA PRO A 193 4.21 0.21 15.32
C PRO A 193 5.01 1.51 15.34
N VAL A 194 6.29 1.46 15.75
CA VAL A 194 7.14 2.66 15.81
C VAL A 194 7.38 3.26 14.42
N ALA A 195 7.62 2.43 13.41
CA ALA A 195 7.80 2.89 12.03
C ALA A 195 6.52 3.54 11.47
N LEU A 196 5.35 2.95 11.73
CA LEU A 196 4.06 3.51 11.31
C LEU A 196 3.72 4.80 12.07
N ASP A 197 4.03 4.90 13.36
CA ASP A 197 3.84 6.13 14.14
C ASP A 197 4.72 7.27 13.62
N ALA A 198 5.98 6.97 13.29
CA ALA A 198 6.89 7.94 12.68
C ALA A 198 6.38 8.43 11.32
N LEU A 199 5.85 7.51 10.51
CA LEU A 199 5.24 7.82 9.22
C LEU A 199 3.98 8.68 9.38
N THR A 200 3.08 8.32 10.30
CA THR A 200 1.86 9.09 10.63
C THR A 200 2.21 10.55 10.91
N ARG A 201 3.16 10.81 11.81
CA ARG A 201 3.60 12.16 12.16
C ARG A 201 4.10 12.95 10.94
N ARG A 202 4.86 12.32 10.04
CA ARG A 202 5.36 12.99 8.82
C ARG A 202 4.25 13.32 7.85
N LEU A 203 3.21 12.48 7.76
CA LEU A 203 2.04 12.77 6.93
C LEU A 203 1.22 13.92 7.53
N GLU A 204 0.99 13.92 8.84
CA GLU A 204 0.30 15.01 9.55
C GLU A 204 1.03 16.36 9.41
N GLU A 205 2.36 16.38 9.59
CA GLU A 205 3.17 17.59 9.43
C GLU A 205 3.03 18.17 8.02
N LYS A 206 3.08 17.32 6.99
CA LYS A 206 2.88 17.74 5.59
C LYS A 206 1.45 18.23 5.34
N GLU A 207 0.45 17.57 5.89
CA GLU A 207 -0.96 17.99 5.77
C GLU A 207 -1.19 19.35 6.43
N ASN A 208 -0.66 19.55 7.65
CA ASN A 208 -0.73 20.81 8.38
C ASN A 208 0.01 21.94 7.65
N GLN A 209 1.22 21.67 7.15
CA GLN A 209 1.98 22.65 6.36
C GLN A 209 1.18 23.07 5.12
N ARG A 210 0.51 22.14 4.43
CA ARG A 210 -0.33 22.46 3.28
C ARG A 210 -1.54 23.31 3.69
N ARG A 211 -2.27 22.93 4.74
CA ARG A 211 -3.40 23.72 5.24
C ARG A 211 -2.98 25.16 5.55
N SER A 212 -1.85 25.34 6.23
CA SER A 212 -1.32 26.67 6.57
C SER A 212 -0.96 27.53 5.35
N VAL A 213 -0.55 26.92 4.23
CA VAL A 213 -0.24 27.63 2.98
C VAL A 213 -1.51 27.98 2.20
N TRP A 214 -2.53 27.12 2.23
CA TRP A 214 -3.76 27.29 1.46
C TRP A 214 -4.83 28.14 2.17
N GLU A 215 -4.87 28.16 3.50
CA GLU A 215 -5.83 28.93 4.30
C GLU A 215 -5.82 30.44 3.98
N PRO A 216 -4.65 31.12 3.88
CA PRO A 216 -4.60 32.52 3.49
C PRO A 216 -5.19 32.79 2.11
N PHE A 217 -4.96 31.89 1.15
CA PHE A 217 -5.52 31.99 -0.20
C PHE A 217 -7.02 31.76 -0.22
N ARG A 218 -7.51 30.75 0.52
CA ARG A 218 -8.94 30.43 0.63
C ARG A 218 -9.75 31.58 1.23
N ASN A 219 -9.20 32.23 2.27
CA ASN A 219 -9.79 33.39 2.90
C ASN A 219 -9.80 34.62 1.98
N SER A 220 -8.79 34.76 1.11
CA SER A 220 -8.68 35.86 0.14
C SER A 220 -9.71 35.76 -1.01
N ILE A 221 -10.10 34.54 -1.41
CA ILE A 221 -11.06 34.31 -2.51
C ILE A 221 -12.53 34.14 -2.06
N GLY A 222 -12.83 34.34 -0.77
CA GLY A 222 -14.21 34.32 -0.26
C GLY A 222 -14.94 32.98 -0.33
N MET A 223 -14.22 31.85 -0.50
CA MET A 223 -14.81 30.50 -0.52
C MET A 223 -15.06 29.99 0.91
N ASN A 224 -16.05 30.59 1.60
CA ASN A 224 -16.64 29.98 2.77
C ASN A 224 -17.56 28.85 2.31
N SER A 225 -17.26 27.61 2.68
CA SER A 225 -18.20 26.49 2.54
C SER A 225 -19.41 26.76 3.42
N ASN A 226 -20.48 27.25 2.79
CA ASN A 226 -21.81 27.27 3.36
C ASN A 226 -22.30 25.81 3.42
N THR A 227 -21.91 25.06 4.45
CA THR A 227 -22.71 23.90 4.89
C THR A 227 -23.79 24.46 5.79
N GLY A 228 -24.85 24.98 5.16
CA GLY A 228 -26.08 25.31 5.85
C GLY A 228 -26.70 24.03 6.40
N ASN A 229 -26.91 24.01 7.71
CA ASN A 229 -27.95 23.20 8.33
C ASN A 229 -29.29 23.51 7.64
N MET A 230 -29.91 22.49 7.06
CA MET A 230 -31.36 22.27 7.04
C MET A 230 -31.62 20.77 6.94
#